data_AF-A0A0C3AIE2-F1
#
_entry.id   AF-A0A0C3AIE2-F1
#
_cell.length_a   1.000
_cell.length_b   1.000
_cell.length_c   1.000
_cell.angle_alpha   90.00
_cell.angle_beta   90.00
_cell.angle_gamma   90.00
#
_symmetry.space_group_name_H-M   'P 1'
#
loop_
_entity.id
_entity.type
_entity.pdbx_description
1 polymer ?
#
loop_
_entity_poly.entity_id
_entity_poly.type
_entity_poly.pdbx_seq_one_letter_code
_entity_poly.pdbx_strand_id
1 'polypeptide(L)'
;IDWEIPRKALHSSIGFFTIYLWTSNGSREHVVVALSTALAVLIPVDILRLRYPTFERVFEKCVGIFMRDSEKKKSNGVIWYMLGVNTVLATLPLDIAVVSVLILSWADTAASTFGRLYGSLTPRLPARLPILGLPLAPRKSLAGFIAAAITGAAVAVGFWTYVGPMRLMNDGSEGSSGLSWTWEGGAGNSVSNAGDANMFGGWPGAVIIGVVVGFVTAVAEALDLGSVDDNLSLPVITGGCIWGLFKVLGWLGSMFS
;
A
#
# COMPACT_ATOMS: atom_id res chain seq x y z
N ILE A 1 -19.62 -8.64 -19.60
CA ILE A 1 -19.19 -9.45 -18.43
C ILE A 1 -18.29 -8.53 -17.62
N ASP A 2 -18.69 -8.17 -16.40
CA ASP A 2 -17.86 -7.35 -15.52
C ASP A 2 -16.66 -8.17 -15.05
N TRP A 3 -15.55 -8.10 -15.80
CA TRP A 3 -14.27 -8.73 -15.47
C TRP A 3 -13.55 -8.06 -14.27
N GLU A 4 -14.30 -7.36 -13.43
CA GLU A 4 -13.81 -6.67 -12.25
C GLU A 4 -13.51 -7.64 -11.09
N ILE A 5 -14.27 -8.73 -10.97
CA ILE A 5 -14.13 -9.70 -9.87
C ILE A 5 -12.80 -10.46 -9.95
N PRO A 6 -12.41 -11.08 -11.09
CA PRO A 6 -11.14 -11.83 -11.16
C PRO A 6 -9.91 -10.95 -10.95
N ARG A 7 -9.90 -9.74 -11.52
CA ARG A 7 -8.82 -8.77 -11.33
C ARG A 7 -8.64 -8.40 -9.86
N LYS A 8 -9.75 -8.16 -9.15
CA LYS A 8 -9.70 -7.80 -7.71
C LYS A 8 -9.35 -8.96 -6.82
N ALA A 9 -9.80 -10.17 -7.16
CA ALA A 9 -9.38 -11.37 -6.47
C ALA A 9 -7.85 -11.54 -6.58
N LEU A 10 -7.29 -11.35 -7.79
CA LEU A 10 -5.84 -11.35 -8.00
C LEU A 10 -5.16 -10.25 -7.17
N HIS A 11 -5.64 -9.00 -7.26
CA HIS A 11 -5.06 -7.87 -6.52
C HIS A 11 -5.08 -8.07 -5.00
N SER A 12 -6.20 -8.54 -4.46
CA SER A 12 -6.38 -8.84 -3.04
C SER A 12 -5.58 -10.07 -2.57
N SER A 13 -5.33 -11.04 -3.46
CA SER A 13 -4.54 -12.23 -3.16
C SER A 13 -3.08 -11.91 -2.85
N ILE A 14 -2.55 -10.83 -3.45
CA ILE A 14 -1.17 -10.43 -3.26
C ILE A 14 -0.91 -10.04 -1.80
N GLY A 15 -1.88 -9.44 -1.11
CA GLY A 15 -1.73 -9.12 0.31
C GLY A 15 -1.50 -10.37 1.18
N PHE A 16 -2.23 -11.46 0.90
CA PHE A 16 -1.99 -12.74 1.59
C PHE A 16 -0.62 -13.33 1.25
N PHE A 17 -0.20 -13.26 -0.01
CA PHE A 17 1.11 -13.71 -0.43
C PHE A 17 2.24 -12.88 0.21
N THR A 18 2.05 -11.57 0.37
CA THR A 18 2.99 -10.69 1.08
C THR A 18 3.11 -11.06 2.55
N ILE A 19 2.00 -11.35 3.24
CA ILE A 19 2.05 -11.85 4.64
C ILE A 19 2.79 -13.19 4.71
N TYR A 20 2.54 -14.11 3.77
CA TYR A 20 3.26 -15.37 3.70
C TYR A 20 4.77 -15.15 3.58
N LEU A 21 5.22 -14.34 2.60
CA LEU A 21 6.63 -14.01 2.41
C LEU A 21 7.24 -13.30 3.63
N TRP A 22 6.46 -12.45 4.30
CA TRP A 22 6.92 -11.78 5.52
C TRP A 22 7.16 -12.78 6.64
N THR A 23 6.16 -13.61 6.95
CA THR A 23 6.18 -14.57 8.07
C THR A 23 7.11 -15.75 7.82
N SER A 24 7.37 -16.12 6.57
CA SER A 24 8.30 -17.19 6.19
C SER A 24 9.75 -16.74 6.03
N ASN A 25 10.12 -15.56 6.53
CA ASN A 25 11.47 -14.97 6.37
C ASN A 25 11.94 -14.87 4.90
N GLY A 26 11.03 -14.55 3.98
CA GLY A 26 11.37 -14.31 2.58
C GLY A 26 12.38 -13.17 2.41
N SER A 27 13.26 -13.34 1.41
CA SER A 27 14.26 -12.32 1.03
C SER A 27 13.61 -11.20 0.23
N ARG A 28 13.84 -9.97 0.67
CA ARG A 28 13.40 -8.75 -0.03
C ARG A 28 14.10 -8.60 -1.37
N GLU A 29 15.37 -8.98 -1.46
CA GLU A 29 16.21 -8.88 -2.65
C GLU A 29 15.65 -9.77 -3.76
N HIS A 30 15.28 -11.01 -3.44
CA HIS A 30 14.69 -11.93 -4.41
C HIS A 30 13.36 -11.39 -4.97
N VAL A 31 12.51 -10.80 -4.12
CA VAL A 31 11.24 -10.21 -4.57
C VAL A 31 11.49 -9.01 -5.48
N VAL A 32 12.38 -8.09 -5.10
CA VAL A 32 12.72 -6.90 -5.90
C VAL A 32 13.31 -7.31 -7.25
N VAL A 33 14.24 -8.27 -7.27
CA VAL A 33 14.82 -8.79 -8.51
C VAL A 33 13.74 -9.43 -9.39
N ALA A 34 12.90 -10.31 -8.84
CA ALA A 34 11.85 -10.97 -9.60
C ALA A 34 10.87 -9.97 -10.24
N LEU A 35 10.41 -8.98 -9.49
CA LEU A 35 9.51 -7.93 -9.98
C LEU A 35 10.21 -7.02 -10.99
N SER A 36 11.49 -6.69 -10.78
CA SER A 36 12.28 -5.88 -11.73
C SER A 36 12.51 -6.61 -13.05
N THR A 37 12.81 -7.91 -13.00
CA THR A 37 12.93 -8.75 -14.19
C THR A 37 11.58 -8.87 -14.91
N ALA A 38 10.48 -9.03 -14.18
CA ALA A 38 9.14 -9.03 -14.77
C ALA A 38 8.83 -7.69 -15.47
N LEU A 39 9.14 -6.55 -14.85
CA LEU A 39 8.99 -5.23 -15.47
C LEU A 39 9.81 -5.09 -16.75
N ALA A 40 11.05 -5.55 -16.75
CA ALA A 40 11.93 -5.51 -17.92
C ALA A 40 11.35 -6.27 -19.13
N VAL A 41 10.51 -7.29 -18.89
CA VAL A 41 9.78 -8.02 -19.93
C VAL A 41 8.43 -7.38 -20.26
N LEU A 42 7.66 -7.00 -19.23
CA LEU A 42 6.30 -6.49 -19.40
C LEU A 42 6.25 -5.13 -20.10
N ILE A 43 7.21 -4.25 -19.85
CA ILE A 43 7.24 -2.92 -20.48
C ILE A 43 7.38 -3.03 -22.02
N PRO A 44 8.36 -3.77 -22.58
CA PRO A 44 8.42 -4.00 -24.03
C PRO A 44 7.17 -4.65 -24.61
N VAL A 45 6.60 -5.65 -23.90
CA VAL A 45 5.35 -6.31 -24.31
C VAL A 45 4.20 -5.32 -24.39
N ASP A 46 4.09 -4.42 -23.41
CA ASP A 46 3.06 -3.39 -23.34
C ASP A 46 3.21 -2.33 -24.43
N ILE A 47 4.45 -1.92 -24.73
CA ILE A 47 4.77 -1.03 -25.86
C ILE A 47 4.38 -1.69 -27.19
N LEU A 48 4.71 -2.96 -27.37
CA LEU A 48 4.39 -3.71 -28.59
C LEU A 48 2.87 -3.83 -28.76
N ARG A 49 2.16 -4.12 -27.68
CA ARG A 49 0.68 -4.15 -27.62
C ARG A 49 0.05 -2.83 -28.04
N LEU A 50 0.54 -1.70 -27.53
CA LEU A 50 -0.01 -0.38 -27.86
C LEU A 50 0.33 0.09 -29.28
N ARG A 51 1.38 -0.48 -29.90
CA ARG A 51 1.83 -0.08 -31.25
C ARG A 51 1.25 -0.95 -32.37
N TYR A 52 1.01 -2.25 -32.13
CA TYR A 52 0.63 -3.20 -33.19
C TYR A 52 -0.74 -3.86 -32.93
N PRO A 53 -1.78 -3.56 -33.74
CA PRO A 53 -3.14 -4.09 -33.55
C PRO A 53 -3.25 -5.62 -33.59
N THR A 54 -2.38 -6.30 -34.34
CA THR A 54 -2.35 -7.77 -34.38
C THR A 54 -1.88 -8.35 -33.05
N PHE A 55 -0.89 -7.72 -32.41
CA PHE A 55 -0.38 -8.15 -31.12
C PHE A 55 -1.39 -7.82 -30.00
N GLU A 56 -2.05 -6.66 -30.07
CA GLU A 56 -3.15 -6.28 -29.17
C GLU A 56 -4.21 -7.40 -29.08
N ARG A 57 -4.69 -7.90 -30.22
CA ARG A 57 -5.72 -8.97 -30.26
C ARG A 57 -5.26 -10.28 -29.62
N VAL A 58 -4.00 -10.66 -29.81
CA VAL A 58 -3.43 -11.87 -29.20
C VAL A 58 -3.32 -11.68 -27.69
N PHE A 59 -2.78 -10.54 -27.26
CA PHE A 59 -2.65 -10.19 -25.86
C PHE A 59 -4.01 -10.16 -25.16
N GLU A 60 -5.01 -9.49 -25.71
CA GLU A 60 -6.37 -9.43 -25.16
C GLU A 60 -7.02 -10.82 -25.06
N LYS A 61 -6.79 -11.71 -26.01
CA LYS A 61 -7.29 -13.10 -25.92
C LYS A 61 -6.67 -13.87 -24.75
N CYS A 62 -5.39 -13.64 -24.47
CA CYS A 62 -4.67 -14.36 -23.42
C CYS A 62 -4.90 -13.78 -22.02
N VAL A 63 -4.89 -12.44 -21.87
CA VAL A 63 -4.90 -11.77 -20.56
C VAL A 63 -6.07 -10.80 -20.37
N GLY A 64 -6.97 -10.67 -21.34
CA GLY A 64 -8.09 -9.72 -21.28
C GLY A 64 -9.04 -9.91 -20.09
N ILE A 65 -9.10 -11.12 -19.51
CA ILE A 65 -9.86 -11.43 -18.29
C ILE A 65 -9.39 -10.58 -17.09
N PHE A 66 -8.12 -10.17 -17.06
CA PHE A 66 -7.53 -9.38 -15.98
C PHE A 66 -7.47 -7.88 -16.28
N MET A 67 -7.80 -7.46 -17.50
CA MET A 67 -7.56 -6.11 -18.00
C MET A 67 -8.81 -5.22 -17.92
N ARG A 68 -8.65 -3.95 -17.56
CA ARG A 68 -9.73 -2.94 -17.63
C ARG A 68 -9.93 -2.47 -19.07
N ASP A 69 -11.14 -2.06 -19.44
CA ASP A 69 -11.39 -1.50 -20.78
C ASP A 69 -10.56 -0.23 -21.04
N SER A 70 -10.33 0.59 -20.01
CA SER A 70 -9.46 1.78 -20.10
C SER A 70 -7.99 1.44 -20.36
N GLU A 71 -7.54 0.24 -19.98
CA GLU A 71 -6.16 -0.24 -20.17
C GLU A 71 -5.92 -0.80 -21.58
N LYS A 72 -6.95 -0.92 -22.42
CA LYS A 72 -6.79 -1.33 -23.84
C LYS A 72 -5.98 -0.32 -24.65
N LYS A 73 -6.11 0.97 -24.32
CA LYS A 73 -5.47 2.09 -25.02
C LYS A 73 -4.46 2.86 -24.16
N LYS A 74 -4.16 2.36 -22.96
CA LYS A 74 -3.21 2.95 -22.01
C LYS A 74 -2.31 1.85 -21.45
N SER A 75 -1.22 2.24 -20.79
CA SER A 75 -0.34 1.25 -20.16
C SER A 75 -1.08 0.39 -19.14
N ASN A 76 -0.73 -0.89 -19.06
CA ASN A 76 -1.39 -1.86 -18.21
C ASN A 76 -1.13 -1.55 -16.71
N GLY A 77 -2.19 -1.59 -15.89
CA GLY A 77 -2.12 -1.32 -14.45
C GLY A 77 -1.13 -2.20 -13.68
N VAL A 78 -0.83 -3.41 -14.16
CA VAL A 78 0.17 -4.31 -13.57
C VAL A 78 1.58 -3.72 -13.59
N ILE A 79 1.93 -2.93 -14.62
CA ILE A 79 3.24 -2.26 -14.70
C ILE A 79 3.36 -1.23 -13.58
N TRP A 80 2.33 -0.40 -13.39
CA TRP A 80 2.29 0.58 -12.32
C TRP A 80 2.32 -0.06 -10.94
N TYR A 81 1.61 -1.18 -10.77
CA TYR A 81 1.63 -1.98 -9.56
C TYR A 81 3.03 -2.49 -9.23
N MET A 82 3.68 -3.19 -10.17
CA MET A 82 5.02 -3.74 -9.95
C MET A 82 6.05 -2.62 -9.69
N LEU A 83 5.91 -1.49 -10.38
CA LEU A 83 6.75 -0.33 -10.16
C LEU A 83 6.58 0.22 -8.74
N GLY A 84 5.34 0.41 -8.27
CA GLY A 84 5.05 0.90 -6.92
C GLY A 84 5.55 -0.04 -5.83
N VAL A 85 5.31 -1.34 -5.97
CA VAL A 85 5.81 -2.36 -5.03
C VAL A 85 7.34 -2.36 -4.99
N ASN A 86 8.02 -2.32 -6.14
CA ASN A 86 9.48 -2.23 -6.18
C ASN A 86 10.01 -0.94 -5.55
N THR A 87 9.36 0.20 -5.80
CA THR A 87 9.77 1.48 -5.20
C THR A 87 9.73 1.41 -3.68
N VAL A 88 8.63 0.93 -3.09
CA VAL A 88 8.54 0.85 -1.61
C VAL A 88 9.50 -0.19 -1.03
N LEU A 89 9.66 -1.35 -1.66
CA LEU A 89 10.59 -2.39 -1.19
C LEU A 89 12.06 -1.94 -1.25
N ALA A 90 12.43 -1.14 -2.25
CA ALA A 90 13.79 -0.66 -2.45
C ALA A 90 14.13 0.55 -1.57
N THR A 91 13.16 1.37 -1.19
CA THR A 91 13.41 2.68 -0.53
C THR A 91 12.99 2.76 0.93
N LEU A 92 12.08 1.90 1.40
CA LEU A 92 11.53 1.95 2.75
C LEU A 92 12.06 0.82 3.66
N PRO A 93 12.00 1.01 4.99
CA PRO A 93 12.10 -0.10 5.94
C PRO A 93 11.16 -1.25 5.57
N LEU A 94 11.59 -2.49 5.75
CA LEU A 94 10.92 -3.66 5.18
C LEU A 94 9.47 -3.79 5.68
N ASP A 95 9.25 -3.55 6.96
CA ASP A 95 7.94 -3.63 7.60
C ASP A 95 6.98 -2.56 7.05
N ILE A 96 7.45 -1.32 6.88
CA ILE A 96 6.69 -0.23 6.24
C ILE A 96 6.38 -0.56 4.78
N ALA A 97 7.35 -1.11 4.05
CA ALA A 97 7.16 -1.53 2.66
C ALA A 97 6.07 -2.61 2.56
N VAL A 98 6.10 -3.62 3.43
CA VAL A 98 5.07 -4.67 3.50
C VAL A 98 3.70 -4.07 3.79
N VAL A 99 3.58 -3.21 4.80
CA VAL A 99 2.30 -2.53 5.11
C VAL A 99 1.79 -1.72 3.93
N SER A 100 2.68 -1.04 3.20
CA SER A 100 2.31 -0.28 1.99
C SER A 100 1.74 -1.17 0.88
N VAL A 101 2.30 -2.38 0.70
CA VAL A 101 1.77 -3.38 -0.24
C VAL A 101 0.43 -3.93 0.23
N LEU A 102 0.25 -4.19 1.54
CA LEU A 102 -1.03 -4.63 2.10
C LEU A 102 -2.13 -3.56 1.93
N ILE A 103 -1.79 -2.29 2.16
CA ILE A 103 -2.70 -1.16 1.92
C ILE A 103 -3.09 -1.11 0.44
N LEU A 104 -2.12 -1.18 -0.48
CA LEU A 104 -2.42 -1.25 -1.91
C LEU A 104 -3.36 -2.41 -2.24
N SER A 105 -3.14 -3.59 -1.67
CA SER A 105 -3.93 -4.79 -1.97
C SER A 105 -5.36 -4.70 -1.42
N TRP A 106 -5.53 -4.33 -0.15
CA TRP A 106 -6.81 -4.45 0.54
C TRP A 106 -7.57 -3.13 0.63
N ALA A 107 -6.90 -1.98 0.79
CA ALA A 107 -7.59 -0.70 0.88
C ALA A 107 -8.14 -0.26 -0.49
N ASP A 108 -7.43 -0.46 -1.60
CA ASP A 108 -7.97 -0.21 -2.97
C ASP A 108 -9.20 -1.09 -3.24
N THR A 109 -9.11 -2.38 -2.89
CA THR A 109 -10.21 -3.32 -3.06
C THR A 109 -11.42 -2.92 -2.21
N ALA A 110 -11.20 -2.52 -0.96
CA ALA A 110 -12.26 -2.04 -0.06
C ALA A 110 -12.88 -0.73 -0.58
N ALA A 111 -12.06 0.28 -0.87
CA ALA A 111 -12.49 1.58 -1.36
C ALA A 111 -13.37 1.47 -2.61
N SER A 112 -12.92 0.68 -3.58
CA SER A 112 -13.68 0.47 -4.82
C SER A 112 -14.94 -0.36 -4.60
N THR A 113 -14.93 -1.35 -3.69
CA THR A 113 -16.10 -2.21 -3.41
C THR A 113 -17.19 -1.44 -2.66
N PHE A 114 -16.85 -0.84 -1.53
CA PHE A 114 -17.80 -0.02 -0.76
C PHE A 114 -18.18 1.26 -1.51
N GLY A 115 -17.28 1.81 -2.32
CA GLY A 115 -17.56 2.95 -3.19
C GLY A 115 -18.61 2.65 -4.27
N ARG A 116 -18.65 1.42 -4.81
CA ARG A 116 -19.73 1.00 -5.74
C ARG A 116 -21.03 0.64 -5.03
N LEU A 117 -20.94 -0.05 -3.90
CA LEU A 117 -22.12 -0.51 -3.14
C LEU A 117 -22.89 0.65 -2.50
N TYR A 118 -22.17 1.60 -1.89
CA TYR A 118 -22.76 2.65 -1.06
C TYR A 118 -22.45 4.07 -1.55
N GLY A 119 -21.71 4.22 -2.66
CA GLY A 119 -21.33 5.54 -3.18
C GLY A 119 -22.52 6.40 -3.60
N SER A 120 -23.63 5.80 -4.05
CA SER A 120 -24.87 6.52 -4.36
C SER A 120 -25.59 7.05 -3.12
N LEU A 121 -25.34 6.46 -1.94
CA LEU A 121 -25.94 6.84 -0.66
C LEU A 121 -25.08 7.85 0.12
N THR A 122 -23.91 8.22 -0.40
CA THR A 122 -22.97 9.11 0.30
C THR A 122 -22.54 10.27 -0.60
N PRO A 123 -22.17 11.43 -0.02
CA PRO A 123 -21.65 12.53 -0.82
C PRO A 123 -20.39 12.15 -1.61
N ARG A 124 -20.21 12.81 -2.75
CA ARG A 124 -18.93 12.79 -3.48
C ARG A 124 -17.89 13.58 -2.68
N LEU A 125 -16.62 13.23 -2.87
CA LEU A 125 -15.53 13.98 -2.24
C LEU A 125 -15.43 15.40 -2.80
N PRO A 126 -15.06 16.40 -1.98
CA PRO A 126 -14.80 17.75 -2.47
C PRO A 126 -13.62 17.71 -3.44
N ALA A 127 -13.57 18.64 -4.40
CA ALA A 127 -12.49 18.67 -5.40
C ALA A 127 -11.09 18.90 -4.79
N ARG A 128 -11.02 19.46 -3.58
CA ARG A 128 -9.79 19.68 -2.83
C ARG A 128 -9.97 19.37 -1.36
N LEU A 129 -8.91 18.88 -0.71
CA LEU A 129 -8.92 18.68 0.73
C LEU A 129 -9.03 20.04 1.46
N PRO A 130 -9.92 20.21 2.45
CA PRO A 130 -10.19 21.53 3.04
C PRO A 130 -8.98 22.21 3.68
N ILE A 131 -8.08 21.42 4.26
CA ILE A 131 -6.93 21.93 5.04
C ILE A 131 -5.65 21.95 4.17
N LEU A 132 -5.32 20.84 3.51
CA LEU A 132 -4.07 20.74 2.72
C LEU A 132 -4.21 21.26 1.27
N GLY A 133 -5.42 21.51 0.77
CA GLY A 133 -5.64 21.94 -0.61
C GLY A 133 -5.32 20.91 -1.69
N LEU A 134 -5.02 19.66 -1.30
CA LEU A 134 -4.67 18.57 -2.23
C LEU A 134 -5.82 18.24 -3.18
N PRO A 135 -5.55 18.00 -4.48
CA PRO A 135 -6.58 17.65 -5.45
C PRO A 135 -7.13 16.25 -5.15
N LEU A 136 -8.45 16.15 -5.04
CA LEU A 136 -9.15 14.88 -4.83
C LEU A 136 -10.02 14.57 -6.05
N ALA A 137 -10.10 13.29 -6.39
CA ALA A 137 -10.88 12.82 -7.53
C ALA A 137 -12.39 12.96 -7.24
N PRO A 138 -13.14 13.85 -7.93
CA PRO A 138 -14.56 14.10 -7.63
C PRO A 138 -15.47 12.89 -7.91
N ARG A 139 -14.96 11.90 -8.65
CA ARG A 139 -15.62 10.61 -8.93
C ARG A 139 -15.61 9.67 -7.72
N LYS A 140 -14.72 9.89 -6.74
CA LYS A 140 -14.59 9.04 -5.54
C LYS A 140 -15.63 9.48 -4.50
N SER A 141 -16.17 8.51 -3.76
CA SER A 141 -17.26 8.70 -2.81
C SER A 141 -16.75 8.69 -1.37
N LEU A 142 -17.52 9.31 -0.45
CA LEU A 142 -17.23 9.24 0.98
C LEU A 142 -17.26 7.80 1.51
N ALA A 143 -18.15 6.95 1.01
CA ALA A 143 -18.17 5.52 1.35
C ALA A 143 -16.83 4.83 1.04
N GLY A 144 -16.26 5.07 -0.15
CA GLY A 144 -14.97 4.52 -0.53
C GLY A 144 -13.82 5.08 0.33
N PHE A 145 -13.88 6.38 0.63
CA PHE A 145 -12.91 7.06 1.51
C PHE A 145 -12.89 6.45 2.92
N ILE A 146 -14.06 6.25 3.53
CA ILE A 146 -14.19 5.65 4.86
C ILE A 146 -13.72 4.20 4.85
N ALA A 147 -14.08 3.43 3.80
CA ALA A 147 -13.60 2.05 3.67
C ALA A 147 -12.07 1.98 3.58
N ALA A 148 -11.45 2.84 2.76
CA ALA A 148 -9.99 2.96 2.69
C ALA A 148 -9.38 3.30 4.05
N ALA A 149 -9.98 4.23 4.80
CA ALA A 149 -9.49 4.63 6.11
C ALA A 149 -9.51 3.49 7.13
N ILE A 150 -10.65 2.79 7.23
CA ILE A 150 -10.82 1.68 8.17
C ILE A 150 -9.89 0.54 7.81
N THR A 151 -9.80 0.18 6.51
CA THR A 151 -8.91 -0.90 6.07
C THR A 151 -7.44 -0.54 6.29
N GLY A 152 -7.02 0.68 5.97
CA GLY A 152 -5.65 1.14 6.23
C GLY A 152 -5.30 1.11 7.72
N ALA A 153 -6.21 1.57 8.59
CA ALA A 153 -6.03 1.51 10.04
C ALA A 153 -5.92 0.06 10.54
N ALA A 154 -6.81 -0.81 10.09
CA ALA A 154 -6.82 -2.23 10.47
C ALA A 154 -5.55 -2.97 10.01
N VAL A 155 -5.09 -2.70 8.77
CA VAL A 155 -3.83 -3.24 8.25
C VAL A 155 -2.66 -2.77 9.09
N ALA A 156 -2.55 -1.48 9.37
CA ALA A 156 -1.42 -0.93 10.13
C ALA A 156 -1.38 -1.48 11.55
N VAL A 157 -2.46 -1.34 12.30
CA VAL A 157 -2.53 -1.83 13.68
C VAL A 157 -2.33 -3.33 13.70
N GLY A 158 -3.12 -4.10 12.94
CA GLY A 158 -3.03 -5.55 12.93
C GLY A 158 -1.66 -6.08 12.50
N PHE A 159 -1.00 -5.41 11.55
CA PHE A 159 0.35 -5.78 11.16
C PHE A 159 1.32 -5.58 12.31
N TRP A 160 1.50 -4.37 12.82
CA TRP A 160 2.52 -4.12 13.84
C TRP A 160 2.22 -4.77 15.19
N THR A 161 0.96 -5.01 15.55
CA THR A 161 0.62 -5.69 16.82
C THR A 161 0.70 -7.20 16.74
N TYR A 162 0.40 -7.81 15.59
CA TYR A 162 0.28 -9.28 15.49
C TYR A 162 1.19 -9.90 14.43
N VAL A 163 1.24 -9.37 13.21
CA VAL A 163 1.94 -10.00 12.07
C VAL A 163 3.44 -9.69 12.07
N GLY A 164 3.82 -8.46 12.41
CA GLY A 164 5.20 -8.00 12.49
C GLY A 164 6.04 -8.88 13.42
N PRO A 165 5.62 -9.09 14.69
CA PRO A 165 6.35 -9.93 15.64
C PRO A 165 6.53 -11.39 15.20
N MET A 166 5.62 -11.95 14.40
CA MET A 166 5.72 -13.35 13.93
C MET A 166 6.99 -13.62 13.12
N ARG A 167 7.48 -12.64 12.36
CA ARG A 167 8.74 -12.80 11.59
C ARG A 167 9.94 -12.94 12.53
N LEU A 168 10.00 -12.11 13.57
CA LEU A 168 11.08 -12.13 14.56
C LEU A 168 11.08 -13.45 15.35
N MET A 169 9.90 -13.95 15.73
CA MET A 169 9.75 -15.25 16.39
C MET A 169 10.28 -16.40 15.53
N ASN A 170 10.03 -16.37 14.22
CA ASN A 170 10.46 -17.43 13.29
C ASN A 170 11.94 -17.39 12.93
N ASP A 171 12.57 -16.21 12.99
CA ASP A 171 13.99 -16.02 12.67
C ASP A 171 14.92 -16.32 13.85
N GLY A 172 14.37 -16.62 15.03
CA GLY A 172 15.15 -16.90 16.24
C GLY A 172 15.94 -15.69 16.75
N SER A 173 15.71 -14.50 16.20
CA SER A 173 16.30 -13.25 16.66
C SER A 173 15.57 -12.79 17.93
N GLU A 174 16.24 -12.91 19.08
CA GLU A 174 15.80 -12.30 20.33
C GLU A 174 15.94 -10.77 20.21
N GLY A 175 14.90 -10.10 19.74
CA GLY A 175 14.83 -8.64 19.79
C GLY A 175 14.07 -7.99 18.64
N SER A 176 13.44 -6.87 18.98
CA SER A 176 12.70 -5.92 18.15
C SER A 176 13.53 -5.17 17.09
N SER A 177 14.77 -5.61 16.80
CA SER A 177 15.81 -4.82 16.11
C SER A 177 15.52 -4.49 14.63
N GLY A 178 14.47 -5.07 14.04
CA GLY A 178 14.10 -4.85 12.63
C GLY A 178 12.76 -4.15 12.38
N LEU A 179 11.94 -3.90 13.41
CA LEU A 179 10.62 -3.27 13.24
C LEU A 179 10.70 -1.76 13.48
N SER A 180 10.00 -1.00 12.64
CA SER A 180 9.89 0.46 12.75
C SER A 180 9.02 0.87 13.94
N TRP A 181 8.11 0.01 14.40
CA TRP A 181 7.35 0.17 15.63
C TRP A 181 7.08 -1.17 16.31
N THR A 182 7.09 -1.18 17.64
CA THR A 182 6.76 -2.35 18.47
C THR A 182 5.82 -1.98 19.61
N TRP A 183 5.10 -2.98 20.13
CA TRP A 183 4.15 -2.77 21.22
C TRP A 183 4.84 -2.26 22.48
N GLU A 184 5.96 -2.87 22.87
CA GLU A 184 6.68 -2.52 24.09
C GLU A 184 7.54 -1.27 23.91
N GLY A 185 8.25 -1.17 22.79
CA GLY A 185 9.29 -0.15 22.57
C GLY A 185 8.84 1.05 21.74
N GLY A 186 7.56 1.15 21.34
CA GLY A 186 7.09 2.26 20.50
C GLY A 186 7.81 2.32 19.15
N ALA A 187 8.00 3.53 18.61
CA ALA A 187 8.72 3.72 17.34
C ALA A 187 10.22 3.47 17.58
N GLY A 188 10.71 2.32 17.13
CA GLY A 188 12.01 1.76 17.54
C GLY A 188 13.25 2.48 16.99
N ASN A 189 14.42 2.00 17.42
CA ASN A 189 15.73 2.59 17.13
C ASN A 189 16.17 2.49 15.65
N SER A 190 15.49 1.68 14.84
CA SER A 190 15.81 1.51 13.41
C SER A 190 15.42 2.74 12.56
N VAL A 191 14.59 3.64 13.12
CA VAL A 191 14.14 4.87 12.46
C VAL A 191 14.59 6.13 13.21
N SER A 192 14.98 6.00 14.49
CA SER A 192 15.46 7.12 15.32
C SER A 192 16.62 6.69 16.22
N ASN A 193 17.65 7.52 16.40
CA ASN A 193 18.74 7.26 17.35
C ASN A 193 18.31 7.49 18.82
N ALA A 194 17.01 7.32 19.13
CA ALA A 194 16.44 7.61 20.44
C ALA A 194 16.79 6.50 21.43
N GLY A 195 17.30 6.85 22.61
CA GLY A 195 17.44 5.90 23.71
C GLY A 195 16.06 5.46 24.23
N ASP A 196 15.97 4.22 24.71
CA ASP A 196 14.86 3.54 25.39
C ASP A 196 13.54 4.34 25.53
N ALA A 197 12.87 4.60 24.41
CA ALA A 197 11.64 5.37 24.39
C ALA A 197 10.42 4.44 24.51
N ASN A 198 10.00 4.16 25.73
CA ASN A 198 8.67 3.57 26.01
C ASN A 198 7.50 4.52 25.61
N MET A 199 7.79 5.70 25.05
CA MET A 199 6.80 6.65 24.57
C MET A 199 6.19 6.20 23.24
N PHE A 200 4.87 6.34 23.14
CA PHE A 200 4.08 5.86 21.99
C PHE A 200 4.19 4.35 21.76
N GLY A 201 4.56 3.57 22.76
CA GLY A 201 4.28 2.14 22.85
C GLY A 201 2.82 1.87 23.25
N GLY A 202 2.43 0.60 23.22
CA GLY A 202 1.14 0.09 23.66
C GLY A 202 -0.05 0.68 22.91
N TRP A 203 -1.19 0.74 23.61
CA TRP A 203 -2.45 1.27 23.08
C TRP A 203 -2.36 2.72 22.55
N PRO A 204 -1.68 3.67 23.24
CA PRO A 204 -1.53 5.03 22.70
C PRO A 204 -0.85 5.05 21.33
N GLY A 205 0.23 4.29 21.16
CA GLY A 205 0.91 4.13 19.87
C GLY A 205 0.01 3.53 18.80
N ALA A 206 -0.66 2.43 19.13
CA ALA A 206 -1.57 1.74 18.21
C ALA A 206 -2.70 2.66 17.73
N VAL A 207 -3.29 3.48 18.62
CA VAL A 207 -4.34 4.44 18.25
C VAL A 207 -3.79 5.52 17.31
N ILE A 208 -2.63 6.10 17.62
CA ILE A 208 -2.00 7.12 16.77
C ILE A 208 -1.71 6.55 15.37
N ILE A 209 -1.10 5.38 15.30
CA ILE A 209 -0.81 4.69 14.05
C ILE A 209 -2.10 4.42 13.28
N GLY A 210 -3.11 3.81 13.91
CA GLY A 210 -4.37 3.49 13.26
C GLY A 210 -5.06 4.74 12.67
N VAL A 211 -5.16 5.82 13.44
CA VAL A 211 -5.80 7.07 12.99
C VAL A 211 -5.03 7.71 11.86
N VAL A 212 -3.71 7.89 12.02
CA VAL A 212 -2.88 8.57 11.01
C VAL A 212 -2.78 7.74 9.74
N VAL A 213 -2.50 6.45 9.85
CA VAL A 213 -2.35 5.58 8.66
C VAL A 213 -3.69 5.38 7.96
N GLY A 214 -4.79 5.25 8.70
CA GLY A 214 -6.13 5.22 8.11
C GLY A 214 -6.42 6.50 7.32
N PHE A 215 -6.22 7.67 7.93
CA PHE A 215 -6.44 8.95 7.25
C PHE A 215 -5.55 9.12 6.01
N VAL A 216 -4.25 8.84 6.13
CA VAL A 216 -3.29 8.91 5.01
C VAL A 216 -3.70 7.95 3.89
N THR A 217 -4.13 6.73 4.22
CA THR A 217 -4.62 5.75 3.23
C THR A 217 -5.81 6.27 2.46
N ALA A 218 -6.80 6.84 3.16
CA ALA A 218 -7.99 7.38 2.52
C ALA A 218 -7.68 8.62 1.66
N VAL A 219 -6.78 9.50 2.11
CA VAL A 219 -6.33 10.64 1.33
C VAL A 219 -5.57 10.16 0.09
N ALA A 220 -4.57 9.29 0.24
CA ALA A 220 -3.76 8.77 -0.86
C ALA A 220 -4.62 8.05 -1.91
N GLU A 221 -5.59 7.26 -1.46
CA GLU A 221 -6.59 6.65 -2.34
C GLU A 221 -7.46 7.73 -3.00
N ALA A 222 -7.83 8.81 -2.33
CA ALA A 222 -8.68 9.84 -2.92
C ALA A 222 -7.97 10.83 -3.86
N LEU A 223 -6.63 10.86 -3.87
CA LEU A 223 -5.86 11.83 -4.63
C LEU A 223 -6.10 11.72 -6.14
N ASP A 224 -6.11 12.87 -6.82
CA ASP A 224 -6.09 12.95 -8.27
C ASP A 224 -4.74 13.47 -8.76
N LEU A 225 -3.88 12.56 -9.22
CA LEU A 225 -2.52 12.85 -9.69
C LEU A 225 -2.42 12.91 -11.22
N GLY A 226 -3.56 13.06 -11.91
CA GLY A 226 -3.61 13.22 -13.36
C GLY A 226 -3.30 11.91 -14.11
N SER A 227 -2.05 11.73 -14.55
CA SER A 227 -1.62 10.59 -15.37
C SER A 227 -1.02 9.43 -14.58
N VAL A 228 -0.73 9.64 -13.30
CA VAL A 228 -0.16 8.60 -12.42
C VAL A 228 -1.27 7.65 -11.99
N ASP A 229 -1.01 6.35 -12.08
CA ASP A 229 -1.95 5.31 -11.68
C ASP A 229 -1.94 5.12 -10.15
N ASP A 230 -3.13 4.87 -9.58
CA ASP A 230 -3.34 4.65 -8.14
C ASP A 230 -2.49 3.46 -7.63
N ASN A 231 -2.19 2.46 -8.49
CA ASN A 231 -1.33 1.33 -8.14
C ASN A 231 0.13 1.71 -7.85
N LEU A 232 0.59 2.86 -8.36
CA LEU A 232 1.92 3.41 -8.03
C LEU A 232 1.82 4.39 -6.86
N SER A 233 0.89 5.33 -6.93
CA SER A 233 0.84 6.44 -5.97
C SER A 233 0.40 6.01 -4.58
N LEU A 234 -0.58 5.11 -4.46
CA LEU A 234 -1.12 4.66 -3.17
C LEU A 234 -0.02 4.12 -2.25
N PRO A 235 0.72 3.04 -2.60
CA PRO A 235 1.74 2.48 -1.71
C PRO A 235 2.89 3.46 -1.42
N VAL A 236 3.30 4.24 -2.41
CA VAL A 236 4.44 5.17 -2.27
C VAL A 236 4.10 6.31 -1.32
N ILE A 237 2.92 6.90 -1.47
CA ILE A 237 2.47 8.00 -0.61
C ILE A 237 2.21 7.48 0.81
N THR A 238 1.47 6.37 0.94
CA THR A 238 1.18 5.82 2.28
C THR A 238 2.46 5.40 2.99
N GLY A 239 3.37 4.71 2.31
CA GLY A 239 4.64 4.27 2.87
C GLY A 239 5.54 5.43 3.27
N GLY A 240 5.65 6.46 2.42
CA GLY A 240 6.41 7.68 2.74
C GLY A 240 5.86 8.42 3.96
N CYS A 241 4.54 8.56 4.06
CA CYS A 241 3.88 9.18 5.20
C CYS A 241 4.04 8.35 6.49
N ILE A 242 3.90 7.02 6.43
CA ILE A 242 4.16 6.13 7.58
C ILE A 242 5.60 6.27 8.05
N TRP A 243 6.55 6.28 7.13
CA TRP A 243 7.97 6.44 7.47
C TRP A 243 8.26 7.79 8.12
N GLY A 244 7.66 8.86 7.59
CA GLY A 244 7.68 10.18 8.22
C GLY A 244 7.09 10.18 9.62
N LEU A 245 5.94 9.52 9.81
CA LEU A 245 5.29 9.37 11.12
C LEU A 245 6.24 8.73 12.13
N PHE A 246 6.87 7.59 11.81
CA PHE A 246 7.77 6.93 12.75
C PHE A 246 9.03 7.73 13.04
N LYS A 247 9.57 8.48 12.07
CA LYS A 247 10.66 9.44 12.34
C LYS A 247 10.23 10.52 13.33
N VAL A 248 9.03 11.08 13.17
CA VAL A 248 8.49 12.10 14.09
C VAL A 248 8.25 11.52 15.48
N LEU A 249 7.63 10.34 15.58
CA LEU A 249 7.38 9.69 16.87
C LEU A 249 8.68 9.35 17.60
N GLY A 250 9.68 8.82 16.89
CA GLY A 250 10.99 8.54 17.47
C GLY A 250 11.74 9.82 17.89
N TRP A 251 11.67 10.87 17.09
CA TRP A 251 12.24 12.17 17.45
C TRP A 251 11.55 12.79 18.68
N LEU A 252 10.22 12.78 18.74
CA LEU A 252 9.47 13.24 19.91
C LEU A 252 9.84 12.40 21.15
N GLY A 253 9.90 11.07 21.03
CA GLY A 253 10.35 10.18 22.09
C GLY A 253 11.71 10.59 22.66
N SER A 254 12.67 10.89 21.78
CA SER A 254 14.02 11.33 22.18
C SER A 254 14.09 12.70 22.89
N MET A 255 13.11 13.58 22.68
CA MET A 255 13.08 14.89 23.34
C MET A 255 12.49 14.83 24.76
N PHE A 256 11.70 13.79 25.04
CA PHE A 256 10.96 13.65 26.29
C PHE A 256 11.50 12.50 27.18
N SER A 257 12.52 11.77 26.71
CA SER A 257 13.32 10.80 27.48
C SER A 257 14.49 11.46 28.19
#